data_AF-A0A0V1MU96-F1
#
_entry.id   AF-A0A0V1MU96-F1
#
_cell.length_a   1.000
_cell.length_b   1.000
_cell.length_c   1.000
_cell.angle_alpha   90.00
_cell.angle_beta   90.00
_cell.angle_gamma   90.00
#
_symmetry.space_group_name_H-M   'P 1'
#
loop_
_entity.id
_entity.type
_entity.pdbx_description
1 polymer ?
#
loop_
_entity_poly.entity_id
_entity_poly.type
_entity_poly.pdbx_seq_one_letter_code
_entity_poly.pdbx_strand_id
1 'polypeptide(L)'
;MDPHFTSYSILQYLLEHGLTVVGTVSAHHRDVPACLRKATRRDIYSTLAAYEHNKKVTMISYVPRKNRNVLLMTSCHAKLKIDNQRDDKRPNIINDYNLGKGGVDSMDARIEDFGCKRKTNRYTMLMFHLIVDVGINNAFLLMRHRQSYQKTKKRFIKELSAQLITQHIETRY
;
A
#
# COMPACT_ATOMS: atom_id res chain seq x y z
N MET A 1 2.43 -4.62 1.39
CA MET A 1 3.51 -4.83 0.39
C MET A 1 3.04 -5.87 -0.63
N ASP A 2 3.33 -5.66 -1.90
CA ASP A 2 2.90 -6.54 -2.99
C ASP A 2 3.78 -7.80 -3.12
N PRO A 3 3.33 -8.82 -3.87
CA PRO A 3 4.06 -10.08 -4.01
C PRO A 3 5.45 -9.92 -4.60
N HIS A 4 5.67 -8.91 -5.45
CA HIS A 4 6.96 -8.63 -6.08
C HIS A 4 8.03 -8.15 -5.08
N PHE A 5 7.59 -7.55 -3.98
CA PHE A 5 8.49 -6.94 -2.99
C PHE A 5 8.50 -7.71 -1.66
N THR A 6 7.72 -8.78 -1.55
CA THR A 6 7.59 -9.53 -0.29
C THR A 6 8.32 -10.86 -0.40
N SER A 7 9.44 -10.98 0.31
CA SER A 7 10.17 -12.23 0.50
C SER A 7 10.56 -12.40 1.96
N TYR A 8 10.94 -13.61 2.33
CA TYR A 8 11.42 -13.90 3.68
C TYR A 8 12.69 -13.11 4.01
N SER A 9 13.64 -13.05 3.07
CA SER A 9 14.89 -12.30 3.25
C SER A 9 14.66 -10.79 3.45
N ILE A 10 13.73 -10.20 2.69
CA ILE A 10 13.37 -8.78 2.83
C ILE A 10 12.73 -8.52 4.18
N LEU A 11 11.81 -9.37 4.62
CA LEU A 11 11.18 -9.23 5.94
C LEU A 11 12.19 -9.30 7.08
N GLN A 12 13.14 -10.24 7.00
CA GLN A 12 14.19 -10.37 8.00
C GLN A 12 15.08 -9.13 8.03
N TYR A 13 15.56 -8.69 6.87
CA TYR A 13 16.40 -7.50 6.75
C TYR A 13 15.71 -6.26 7.34
N LEU A 14 14.43 -6.06 7.02
CA LEU A 14 13.66 -4.93 7.54
C LEU A 14 13.44 -5.04 9.05
N LEU A 15 13.21 -6.25 9.57
CA LEU A 15 13.04 -6.47 11.01
C LEU A 15 14.33 -6.17 11.79
N GLU A 16 15.49 -6.52 11.25
CA GLU A 16 16.81 -6.18 11.82
C GLU A 16 17.04 -4.67 11.89
N HIS A 17 16.39 -3.90 11.00
CA HIS A 17 16.41 -2.44 10.98
C HIS A 17 15.23 -1.80 11.73
N GLY A 18 14.48 -2.57 12.53
CA GLY A 18 13.36 -2.06 13.33
C GLY A 18 12.09 -1.76 12.53
N LEU A 19 12.01 -2.22 11.27
CA LEU A 19 10.84 -2.05 10.41
C LEU A 19 10.01 -3.33 10.36
N THR A 20 8.70 -3.17 10.45
CA THR A 20 7.75 -4.29 10.36
C THR A 20 6.99 -4.26 9.04
N VAL A 21 6.69 -5.43 8.48
CA VAL A 21 6.03 -5.55 7.17
C VAL A 21 4.84 -6.49 7.24
N VAL A 22 3.82 -6.17 6.44
CA VAL A 22 2.77 -7.09 6.04
C VAL A 22 2.69 -7.07 4.51
N GLY A 23 2.80 -8.23 3.88
CA GLY A 23 2.77 -8.33 2.43
C GLY A 23 2.17 -9.62 1.91
N THR A 24 1.63 -9.56 0.70
CA THR A 24 1.20 -10.76 -0.02
C THR A 24 2.41 -11.48 -0.59
N VAL A 25 2.36 -12.81 -0.65
CA VAL A 25 3.45 -13.62 -1.21
C VAL A 25 2.88 -14.55 -2.27
N SER A 26 3.59 -14.71 -3.38
CA SER A 26 3.20 -15.65 -4.42
C SER A 26 3.27 -17.10 -3.92
N ALA A 27 2.27 -17.91 -4.26
CA ALA A 27 2.27 -19.34 -3.93
C ALA A 27 3.44 -20.11 -4.57
N HIS A 28 4.02 -19.56 -5.64
CA HIS A 28 5.19 -20.14 -6.33
C HIS A 28 6.52 -19.69 -5.73
N HIS A 29 6.51 -18.77 -4.75
CA HIS A 29 7.74 -18.31 -4.13
C HIS A 29 8.39 -19.43 -3.31
N ARG A 30 9.71 -19.55 -3.41
CA ARG A 30 10.48 -20.65 -2.77
C ARG A 30 10.31 -20.67 -1.24
N ASP A 31 10.18 -19.49 -0.65
CA ASP A 31 10.04 -19.30 0.81
C ASP A 31 8.67 -19.77 1.34
N VAL A 32 7.70 -20.08 0.48
CA VAL A 32 6.36 -20.52 0.91
C VAL A 32 6.35 -22.04 1.13
N PRO A 33 6.10 -22.51 2.37
CA PRO A 33 5.99 -23.94 2.67
C PRO A 33 4.89 -24.62 1.83
N ALA A 34 5.16 -25.84 1.36
CA ALA A 34 4.21 -26.59 0.53
C ALA A 34 2.84 -26.81 1.19
N CYS A 35 2.81 -26.93 2.53
CA CYS A 35 1.58 -27.07 3.31
C CYS A 35 0.63 -25.86 3.22
N LEU A 36 1.16 -24.66 2.92
CA LEU A 36 0.36 -23.43 2.82
C LEU A 36 -0.14 -23.15 1.40
N ARG A 37 0.48 -23.74 0.37
CA ARG A 37 0.22 -23.41 -1.05
C ARG A 37 -1.16 -23.85 -1.53
N LYS A 38 -1.60 -25.05 -1.14
CA LYS A 38 -2.82 -25.65 -1.69
C LYS A 38 -4.05 -25.18 -0.92
N ALA A 39 -5.05 -24.69 -1.66
CA ALA A 39 -6.40 -24.43 -1.15
C ALA A 39 -7.36 -25.60 -1.43
N THR A 40 -6.98 -26.54 -2.29
CA THR A 40 -7.79 -27.70 -2.66
C THR A 40 -8.09 -28.54 -1.42
N ARG A 41 -9.36 -28.92 -1.23
CA ARG A 41 -9.86 -29.67 -0.06
C ARG A 41 -9.84 -28.93 1.27
N ARG A 42 -9.56 -27.62 1.28
CA ARG A 42 -9.72 -26.82 2.50
C ARG A 42 -11.10 -26.19 2.56
N ASP A 43 -11.62 -26.09 3.77
CA ASP A 43 -12.89 -25.42 4.03
C ASP A 43 -12.81 -23.93 3.71
N ILE A 44 -13.92 -23.37 3.26
CA ILE A 44 -14.07 -21.93 3.08
C ILE A 44 -13.90 -21.27 4.46
N TYR A 45 -13.17 -20.15 4.49
CA TYR A 45 -12.81 -19.39 5.69
C TYR A 45 -11.85 -20.11 6.65
N SER A 46 -11.25 -21.24 6.24
CA SER A 46 -10.14 -21.85 6.96
C SER A 46 -8.86 -21.02 6.84
N THR A 47 -8.07 -20.97 7.92
CA THR A 47 -6.73 -20.34 7.94
C THR A 47 -5.69 -21.35 8.41
N LEU A 48 -4.59 -21.46 7.68
CA LEU A 48 -3.36 -22.11 8.15
C LEU A 48 -2.32 -21.05 8.44
N ALA A 49 -1.51 -21.27 9.48
CA ALA A 49 -0.38 -20.42 9.82
C ALA A 49 0.88 -21.25 9.97
N ALA A 50 2.00 -20.76 9.44
CA ALA A 50 3.33 -21.23 9.72
C ALA A 50 4.06 -20.14 10.50
N TYR A 51 4.60 -20.52 11.65
CA TYR A 51 5.38 -19.65 12.52
C TYR A 51 6.84 -20.06 12.42
N GLU A 52 7.72 -19.07 12.30
CA GLU A 52 9.13 -19.34 12.47
C GLU A 52 9.45 -19.49 13.97
N HIS A 53 10.19 -20.54 14.33
CA HIS A 53 10.49 -20.87 15.72
C HIS A 53 11.29 -19.77 16.46
N ASN A 54 12.20 -19.11 15.75
CA ASN A 54 13.15 -18.16 16.35
C ASN A 54 12.94 -16.69 15.94
N LYS A 55 11.92 -16.38 15.12
CA LYS A 55 11.70 -15.00 14.63
C LYS A 55 10.23 -14.61 14.72
N LYS A 56 9.99 -13.30 14.73
CA LYS A 56 8.65 -12.69 14.73
C LYS A 56 7.92 -12.80 13.38
N VAL A 57 8.33 -13.71 12.50
CA VAL A 57 7.79 -13.87 11.16
C VAL A 57 6.69 -14.94 11.16
N THR A 58 5.52 -14.55 10.69
CA THR A 58 4.36 -15.43 10.51
C THR A 58 3.95 -15.42 9.05
N MET A 59 3.70 -16.60 8.49
CA MET A 59 3.04 -16.76 7.20
C MET A 59 1.66 -17.35 7.39
N ILE A 60 0.67 -16.78 6.71
CA ILE A 60 -0.71 -17.29 6.74
C ILE A 60 -1.23 -17.61 5.35
N SER A 61 -2.13 -18.59 5.30
CA SER A 61 -2.86 -19.02 4.12
C SER A 61 -4.33 -19.08 4.47
N TYR A 62 -5.12 -18.10 3.99
CA TYR A 62 -6.56 -18.00 4.24
C TYR A 62 -7.35 -18.33 2.98
N VAL A 63 -8.45 -19.08 3.10
CA VAL A 63 -9.32 -19.46 1.96
C VAL A 63 -10.56 -18.57 1.95
N PRO A 64 -10.59 -17.44 1.21
CA PRO A 64 -11.80 -16.63 1.09
C PRO A 64 -12.88 -17.29 0.22
N ARG A 65 -12.48 -18.16 -0.72
CA ARG A 65 -13.35 -18.79 -1.72
C ARG A 65 -12.85 -20.19 -2.05
N LYS A 66 -13.75 -21.10 -2.46
CA LYS A 66 -13.42 -22.48 -2.82
C LYS A 66 -12.22 -22.54 -3.78
N ASN A 67 -11.23 -23.38 -3.46
CA ASN A 67 -10.01 -23.60 -4.25
C ASN A 67 -9.12 -22.35 -4.46
N ARG A 68 -9.32 -21.25 -3.73
CA ARG A 68 -8.43 -20.08 -3.76
C ARG A 68 -7.97 -19.71 -2.36
N ASN A 69 -6.69 -19.45 -2.19
CA ASN A 69 -6.12 -18.92 -0.96
C ASN A 69 -5.48 -17.55 -1.18
N VAL A 70 -5.37 -16.81 -0.09
CA VAL A 70 -4.58 -15.59 0.04
C VAL A 70 -3.42 -15.92 0.96
N LEU A 71 -2.21 -15.72 0.46
CA LEU A 71 -0.97 -15.90 1.21
C LEU A 71 -0.44 -14.54 1.65
N LEU A 72 -0.20 -14.41 2.95
CA LEU A 72 0.44 -13.23 3.53
C LEU A 72 1.63 -13.66 4.37
N MET A 73 2.67 -12.85 4.37
CA MET A 73 3.81 -12.94 5.27
C MET A 73 3.89 -11.64 6.07
N THR A 74 4.17 -11.76 7.36
CA THR A 74 4.23 -10.60 8.25
C THR A 74 5.29 -10.75 9.32
N SER A 75 5.94 -9.64 9.68
CA SER A 75 6.77 -9.49 10.89
C SER A 75 6.09 -8.67 11.99
N CYS A 76 4.88 -8.16 11.75
CA CYS A 76 4.10 -7.36 12.70
C CYS A 76 3.38 -8.22 13.75
N HIS A 77 3.00 -9.44 13.38
CA HIS A 77 2.14 -10.29 14.20
C HIS A 77 2.86 -11.57 14.62
N ALA A 78 3.07 -11.71 15.93
CA ALA A 78 3.65 -12.92 16.52
C ALA A 78 2.64 -14.07 16.68
N LYS A 79 1.33 -13.76 16.71
CA LYS A 79 0.25 -14.75 16.87
C LYS A 79 -0.90 -14.42 15.93
N LEU A 80 -1.47 -15.46 15.31
CA LEU A 80 -2.70 -15.36 14.55
C LEU A 80 -3.88 -15.06 15.49
N LYS A 81 -4.67 -14.03 15.17
CA LYS A 81 -5.97 -13.79 15.80
C LYS A 81 -7.05 -13.87 14.73
N ILE A 82 -8.07 -14.68 14.98
CA ILE A 82 -9.23 -14.83 14.10
C ILE A 82 -10.42 -14.19 14.79
N ASP A 83 -11.13 -13.33 14.05
CA ASP A 83 -12.39 -12.77 14.50
C ASP A 83 -13.51 -13.79 14.30
N ASN A 84 -13.86 -14.51 15.37
CA ASN A 84 -14.90 -15.54 15.34
C ASN A 84 -16.33 -14.98 15.29
N GLN A 85 -16.52 -13.67 15.45
CA GLN A 85 -17.84 -13.04 15.35
C GLN A 85 -18.24 -12.76 13.89
N ARG A 86 -17.28 -12.79 12.95
CA ARG A 86 -17.54 -12.60 11.53
C ARG A 86 -17.82 -13.92 10.84
N ASP A 87 -18.78 -13.90 9.92
CA ASP A 87 -19.10 -15.05 9.05
C ASP A 87 -17.89 -15.53 8.25
N ASP A 88 -17.02 -14.60 7.83
CA ASP A 88 -15.85 -14.90 7.01
C ASP A 88 -14.61 -15.33 7.82
N LYS A 89 -14.69 -15.37 9.15
CA LYS A 89 -13.60 -15.75 10.08
C LYS A 89 -12.25 -15.17 9.68
N ARG A 90 -12.23 -13.92 9.23
CA ARG A 90 -11.05 -13.31 8.62
C ARG A 90 -9.96 -13.07 9.66
N PRO A 91 -8.71 -13.51 9.40
CA PRO A 91 -7.56 -13.16 10.22
C PRO A 91 -7.33 -11.65 10.35
N ASN A 92 -6.92 -11.20 11.54
CA ASN A 92 -6.54 -9.81 11.79
C ASN A 92 -5.43 -9.34 10.82
N ILE A 93 -4.45 -10.19 10.51
CA ILE A 93 -3.36 -9.92 9.57
C ILE A 93 -3.90 -9.49 8.18
N ILE A 94 -5.02 -10.07 7.73
CA ILE A 94 -5.65 -9.68 6.45
C ILE A 94 -6.29 -8.30 6.56
N ASN A 95 -6.89 -7.98 7.70
CA ASN A 95 -7.46 -6.64 7.93
C ASN A 95 -6.35 -5.59 7.93
N ASP A 96 -5.26 -5.83 8.65
CA ASP A 96 -4.12 -4.92 8.71
C ASP A 96 -3.47 -4.73 7.34
N TYR A 97 -3.34 -5.81 6.57
CA TYR A 97 -2.92 -5.73 5.16
C TYR A 97 -3.87 -4.86 4.33
N ASN A 98 -5.19 -5.09 4.42
CA ASN A 98 -6.18 -4.34 3.63
C ASN A 98 -6.24 -2.87 4.01
N LEU A 99 -6.01 -2.52 5.28
CA LEU A 99 -5.91 -1.14 5.74
C LEU A 99 -4.69 -0.44 5.13
N GLY A 100 -3.54 -1.12 5.05
CA GLY A 100 -2.29 -0.53 4.57
C GLY A 100 -2.09 -0.56 3.05
N LYS A 101 -2.71 -1.50 2.31
CA LYS A 101 -2.38 -1.74 0.89
C LYS A 101 -2.76 -0.61 -0.06
N GLY A 102 -3.81 0.16 0.27
CA GLY A 102 -4.40 1.14 -0.66
C GLY A 102 -3.71 2.50 -0.71
N GLY A 103 -2.62 2.70 0.05
CA GLY A 103 -2.00 4.03 0.19
C GLY A 103 -1.46 4.60 -1.13
N VAL A 104 -0.72 3.79 -1.89
CA VAL A 104 -0.14 4.19 -3.18
C VAL A 104 -1.24 4.40 -4.22
N ASP A 105 -2.13 3.41 -4.40
CA ASP A 105 -3.27 3.51 -5.33
C ASP A 105 -4.16 4.74 -5.06
N SER A 106 -4.35 5.08 -3.78
CA SER A 106 -5.12 6.27 -3.38
C SER A 106 -4.41 7.57 -3.76
N MET A 107 -3.07 7.61 -3.73
CA MET A 107 -2.30 8.75 -4.20
C MET A 107 -2.38 8.86 -5.72
N ASP A 108 -2.21 7.75 -6.43
CA ASP A 108 -2.25 7.69 -7.89
C ASP A 108 -3.61 8.14 -8.43
N ALA A 109 -4.72 7.63 -7.87
CA ALA A 109 -6.07 8.07 -8.23
C ALA A 109 -6.26 9.59 -8.03
N ARG A 110 -5.73 10.14 -6.93
CA ARG A 110 -5.80 11.59 -6.68
C ARG A 110 -4.93 12.41 -7.62
N ILE A 111 -3.83 11.84 -8.12
CA ILE A 111 -2.96 12.49 -9.10
C ILE A 111 -3.64 12.43 -10.47
N GLU A 112 -4.25 11.32 -10.84
CA GLU A 112 -4.96 11.15 -12.11
C GLU A 112 -6.09 12.18 -12.27
N ASP A 113 -6.90 12.41 -11.23
CA ASP A 113 -8.03 13.36 -11.27
C ASP A 113 -7.62 14.82 -11.50
N PHE A 114 -6.44 15.23 -11.02
CA PHE A 114 -6.02 16.64 -10.97
C PHE A 114 -4.57 16.87 -11.42
N GLY A 115 -4.04 15.97 -12.25
CA GLY A 115 -2.64 15.95 -12.64
C GLY A 115 -2.31 16.94 -13.75
N CYS A 116 -1.03 17.30 -13.82
CA CYS A 116 -0.46 18.23 -14.80
C CYS A 116 0.11 17.50 -16.02
N LYS A 117 0.05 16.16 -16.06
CA LYS A 117 0.65 15.34 -17.13
C LYS A 117 0.15 15.75 -18.51
N ARG A 118 1.09 16.08 -19.40
CA ARG A 118 0.85 16.36 -20.82
C ARG A 118 1.53 15.33 -21.71
N LYS A 119 0.98 15.12 -22.92
CA LYS A 119 1.64 14.31 -23.96
C LYS A 119 2.98 14.95 -24.30
N THR A 120 4.05 14.17 -24.18
CA THR A 120 5.42 14.61 -24.47
C THR A 120 6.23 13.42 -24.97
N ASN A 121 7.18 13.68 -25.87
CA ASN A 121 8.12 12.67 -26.36
C ASN A 121 9.45 12.68 -25.56
N ARG A 122 9.55 13.53 -24.53
CA ARG A 122 10.76 13.67 -23.71
C ARG A 122 10.52 13.07 -22.33
N TYR A 123 11.22 11.99 -22.00
CA TYR A 123 11.08 11.31 -20.70
C TYR A 123 11.34 12.25 -19.51
N THR A 124 12.30 13.18 -19.64
CA THR A 124 12.61 14.17 -18.61
C THR A 124 11.40 15.06 -18.28
N MET A 125 10.61 15.43 -19.28
CA MET A 125 9.38 16.19 -19.05
C MET A 125 8.32 15.35 -18.34
N LEU A 126 8.21 14.04 -18.66
CA LEU A 126 7.32 13.14 -17.93
C LEU A 126 7.70 13.04 -16.45
N MET A 127 9.00 12.92 -16.14
CA MET A 127 9.51 12.93 -14.77
C MET A 127 9.22 14.26 -14.07
N PHE A 128 9.42 15.38 -14.75
CA PHE A 128 9.11 16.70 -14.21
C PHE A 128 7.62 16.83 -13.84
N HIS A 129 6.70 16.44 -14.74
CA HIS A 129 5.27 16.46 -14.43
C HIS A 129 4.93 15.59 -13.21
N LEU A 130 5.54 14.40 -13.10
CA LEU A 130 5.33 13.51 -11.96
C LEU A 130 5.80 14.16 -10.64
N ILE A 131 6.98 14.78 -10.63
CA ILE A 131 7.52 15.47 -9.44
C ILE A 131 6.58 16.61 -9.01
N VAL A 132 6.09 17.39 -9.97
CA VAL A 132 5.12 18.48 -9.69
C VAL A 132 3.82 17.92 -9.12
N ASP A 133 3.26 16.88 -9.72
CA ASP A 133 1.99 16.27 -9.29
C ASP A 133 2.09 15.69 -7.86
N VAL A 134 3.18 14.99 -7.55
CA VAL A 134 3.46 14.47 -6.20
C VAL A 134 3.67 15.62 -5.21
N GLY A 135 4.41 16.67 -5.60
CA GLY A 135 4.64 17.86 -4.78
C GLY A 135 3.36 18.58 -4.40
N ILE A 136 2.46 18.80 -5.37
CA ILE A 136 1.14 19.40 -5.15
C ILE A 136 0.29 18.53 -4.21
N ASN A 137 0.30 17.20 -4.39
CA ASN A 137 -0.44 16.28 -3.53
C ASN A 137 0.06 16.35 -2.08
N ASN A 138 1.38 16.29 -1.88
CA ASN A 138 1.99 16.37 -0.56
C ASN A 138 1.73 17.71 0.13
N ALA A 139 1.84 18.83 -0.60
CA ALA A 139 1.52 20.15 -0.08
C ALA A 139 0.05 20.25 0.38
N PHE A 140 -0.88 19.74 -0.44
CA PHE A 140 -2.30 19.70 -0.09
C PHE A 140 -2.56 18.86 1.17
N LEU A 141 -1.95 17.68 1.27
CA LEU A 141 -2.08 16.80 2.44
C LEU A 141 -1.56 17.46 3.72
N LEU A 142 -0.41 18.13 3.65
CA LEU A 142 0.18 18.85 4.78
C LEU A 142 -0.72 20.00 5.25
N MET A 143 -1.24 20.80 4.32
CA MET A 143 -2.13 21.93 4.65
C MET A 143 -3.47 21.46 5.22
N ARG A 144 -3.98 20.33 4.75
CA ARG A 144 -5.20 19.72 5.30
C ARG A 144 -4.96 19.12 6.68
N HIS A 145 -3.81 18.47 6.89
CA HIS A 145 -3.42 17.90 8.18
C HIS A 145 -3.27 19.00 9.25
N ARG A 146 -2.67 20.14 8.91
CA ARG A 146 -2.55 21.30 9.81
C ARG A 146 -3.88 22.04 10.04
N GLN A 147 -4.99 21.56 9.46
CA GLN A 147 -6.31 22.20 9.46
C GLN A 147 -6.33 23.64 8.91
N SER A 148 -5.21 24.10 8.34
CA SER A 148 -5.07 25.43 7.72
C SER A 148 -5.81 25.53 6.38
N TYR A 149 -6.21 24.39 5.81
CA TYR A 149 -6.93 24.34 4.54
C TYR A 149 -8.05 23.30 4.55
N GLN A 150 -9.30 23.78 4.52
CA GLN A 150 -10.50 22.94 4.57
C GLN A 150 -11.21 22.82 3.20
N LYS A 151 -10.69 23.49 2.16
CA LYS A 151 -11.32 23.49 0.83
C LYS A 151 -10.88 22.28 -0.01
N THR A 152 -11.50 22.13 -1.18
CA THR A 152 -11.21 21.02 -2.10
C THR A 152 -9.83 21.14 -2.74
N LYS A 153 -9.24 20.00 -3.15
CA LYS A 153 -7.96 19.95 -3.87
C LYS A 153 -7.98 20.79 -5.15
N LYS A 154 -9.11 20.79 -5.87
CA LYS A 154 -9.31 21.63 -7.06
C LYS A 154 -9.12 23.13 -6.76
N ARG A 155 -9.65 23.61 -5.63
CA ARG A 155 -9.50 25.01 -5.23
C ARG A 155 -8.07 25.31 -4.77
N PHE A 156 -7.45 24.38 -4.07
CA PHE A 156 -6.04 24.48 -3.68
C PHE A 156 -5.14 24.69 -4.88
N ILE A 157 -5.30 23.87 -5.93
CA ILE A 157 -4.49 23.97 -7.15
C ILE A 157 -4.71 25.32 -7.84
N LYS A 158 -5.95 25.82 -7.94
CA LYS A 158 -6.23 27.14 -8.52
C LYS A 158 -5.55 28.28 -7.75
N GLU A 159 -5.64 28.25 -6.42
CA GLU A 159 -5.03 29.27 -5.56
C GLU A 159 -3.49 29.20 -5.65
N LEU A 160 -2.91 28.00 -5.69
CA LEU A 160 -1.49 27.77 -5.91
C LEU A 160 -1.02 28.29 -7.28
N SER A 161 -1.73 27.96 -8.36
CA SER A 161 -1.42 28.46 -9.71
C SER A 161 -1.43 29.99 -9.76
N ALA A 162 -2.41 30.63 -9.12
CA ALA A 162 -2.48 32.09 -9.06
C ALA A 162 -1.24 32.67 -8.36
N GLN A 163 -0.90 32.17 -7.17
CA GLN A 163 0.24 32.64 -6.40
C GLN A 163 1.58 32.52 -7.15
N LEU A 164 1.79 31.40 -7.85
CA LEU A 164 3.01 31.17 -8.62
C LEU A 164 3.16 32.12 -9.83
N ILE A 165 2.04 32.59 -10.38
CA ILE A 165 2.03 33.39 -11.60
C ILE A 165 2.04 34.91 -11.28
N THR A 166 1.48 35.34 -10.14
CA THR A 166 1.31 36.77 -9.79
C THR A 166 2.60 37.57 -9.93
N GLN A 167 3.71 37.14 -9.31
CA GLN A 167 4.99 37.87 -9.38
C GLN A 167 5.50 38.01 -10.83
N HIS A 168 5.32 36.96 -11.65
CA HIS A 168 5.75 37.02 -13.05
C HIS A 168 4.88 37.96 -13.89
N ILE A 169 3.58 38.06 -13.60
CA ILE A 169 2.70 39.03 -14.25
C ILE A 169 3.12 40.46 -13.88
N GLU A 170 3.35 40.72 -12.59
CA GLU A 170 3.75 42.04 -12.09
C GLU A 170 5.07 42.52 -12.69
N THR A 171 6.05 41.63 -12.89
CA THR A 171 7.34 41.99 -13.51
C THR A 171 7.31 42.15 -15.04
N ARG A 172 6.22 41.75 -15.71
CA ARG A 172 6.10 41.84 -17.17
C ARG A 172 5.51 43.16 -17.65
N TYR A 173 4.92 43.93 -16.74
CA TYR A 173 4.39 45.28 -16.96
C TYR A 173 5.27 46.30 -16.26
#